data_AF-A0A7S0ACN5-F1
#
_entry.id   AF-A0A7S0ACN5-F1
#
_cell.length_a   1.000
_cell.length_b   1.000
_cell.length_c   1.000
_cell.angle_alpha   90.00
_cell.angle_beta   90.00
_cell.angle_gamma   90.00
#
_symmetry.space_group_name_H-M   'P 1'
#
loop_
_entity.id
_entity.type
_entity.pdbx_description
1 polymer ?
#
loop_
_entity_poly.entity_id
_entity_poly.type
_entity_poly.pdbx_seq_one_letter_code
_entity_poly.pdbx_strand_id
1 'polypeptide(L)'
;LGEGTHADAMFRAKAHGRDAWVGIQIKSTANTSGPFVFNKTGLYNGLVLMCIAVAPEVLWIFPGDAIRVTCLKICLGSSRDIPYRCNDLKAALDMIWMDEHRFPRCPAIEWETPKTAGWQRARQSQILGHSWFKACGLRVARPVVEHGQVDVIIDGVIRAQEKSSAVQTGCGSYTVKFSKAGGRGLRAPYSAGDFDLLVAYLWLEGGLGAIFVVPAYHVEVQRCMQMLRQSITLYPPRSTPPRSAGQQQKAWQAEYFFDPNLPPASEARDRLHSIIRLAAPRLRRK
;
A
#
# COMPACT_ATOMS: atom_id res chain seq x y z
N LEU A 1 -10.49 2.64 -1.52
CA LEU A 1 -10.07 1.63 -2.53
C LEU A 1 -8.68 1.10 -2.11
N GLY A 2 -8.13 0.06 -2.73
CA GLY A 2 -6.80 -0.45 -2.34
C GLY A 2 -5.65 0.40 -2.90
N GLU A 3 -4.43 0.28 -2.36
CA GLU A 3 -3.28 0.93 -3.01
C GLU A 3 -3.03 0.40 -4.43
N GLY A 4 -2.56 1.28 -5.32
CA GLY A 4 -2.22 0.92 -6.71
C GLY A 4 -3.42 0.85 -7.66
N THR A 5 -4.63 1.14 -7.18
CA THR A 5 -5.81 1.42 -8.03
C THR A 5 -5.64 2.74 -8.77
N HIS A 6 -6.46 2.93 -9.81
CA HIS A 6 -6.46 4.17 -10.57
C HIS A 6 -7.33 5.26 -9.98
N ALA A 7 -8.27 4.88 -9.11
CA ALA A 7 -9.16 5.76 -8.38
C ALA A 7 -8.92 5.59 -6.87
N ASP A 8 -9.10 6.66 -6.10
CA ASP A 8 -9.05 6.63 -4.64
C ASP A 8 -10.46 6.42 -4.06
N ALA A 9 -11.47 6.95 -4.74
CA ALA A 9 -12.88 6.81 -4.43
C ALA A 9 -13.71 6.47 -5.68
N MET A 10 -14.94 6.05 -5.47
CA MET A 10 -15.91 5.88 -6.54
C MET A 10 -17.29 6.28 -6.05
N PHE A 11 -18.15 6.74 -6.96
CA PHE A 11 -19.51 7.15 -6.62
C PHE A 11 -20.53 6.59 -7.60
N ARG A 12 -21.78 6.51 -7.13
CA ARG A 12 -22.94 6.14 -7.94
C ARG A 12 -24.17 6.94 -7.54
N ALA A 13 -25.08 7.15 -8.48
CA ALA A 13 -26.39 7.71 -8.17
C ALA A 13 -27.24 6.70 -7.38
N LYS A 14 -27.81 7.14 -6.24
CA LYS A 14 -28.57 6.29 -5.31
C LYS A 14 -29.76 5.57 -5.96
N ALA A 15 -30.37 6.18 -6.97
CA ALA A 15 -31.52 5.62 -7.68
C ALA A 15 -31.17 4.44 -8.60
N HIS A 16 -29.88 4.18 -8.84
CA HIS A 16 -29.43 3.09 -9.70
C HIS A 16 -28.95 1.90 -8.86
N GLY A 17 -29.76 0.84 -8.84
CA GLY A 17 -29.41 -0.44 -8.18
C GLY A 17 -28.39 -1.29 -8.93
N ARG A 18 -27.84 -0.81 -10.05
CA ARG A 18 -26.83 -1.54 -10.85
C ARG A 18 -25.42 -1.32 -10.30
N ASP A 19 -24.56 -2.32 -10.46
CA ASP A 19 -23.12 -2.21 -10.15
C ASP A 19 -22.42 -1.39 -11.24
N ALA A 20 -22.60 -0.07 -11.17
CA ALA A 20 -22.05 0.89 -12.11
C ALA A 20 -21.55 2.11 -11.34
N TRP A 21 -20.26 2.39 -11.45
CA TRP A 21 -19.58 3.39 -10.64
C TRP A 21 -18.68 4.26 -11.51
N VAL A 22 -18.54 5.52 -11.13
CA VAL A 22 -17.57 6.44 -11.71
C VAL A 22 -16.39 6.58 -10.74
N GLY A 23 -15.17 6.42 -11.25
CA GLY A 23 -13.94 6.55 -10.47
C GLY A 23 -13.54 8.00 -10.24
N ILE A 24 -13.05 8.29 -9.04
CA ILE A 24 -12.51 9.58 -8.61
C ILE A 24 -11.07 9.39 -8.15
N GLN A 25 -10.13 10.13 -8.74
CA GLN A 25 -8.82 10.36 -8.15
C GLN A 25 -8.86 11.63 -7.31
N ILE A 26 -8.42 11.54 -6.07
CA ILE A 26 -8.31 12.65 -5.13
C ILE A 26 -6.85 13.06 -4.98
N LYS A 27 -6.58 14.35 -5.01
CA LYS A 27 -5.28 14.94 -4.67
C LYS A 27 -5.51 16.05 -3.64
N SER A 28 -4.74 16.04 -2.56
CA SER A 28 -4.81 17.08 -1.55
C SER A 28 -3.50 17.84 -1.42
N THR A 29 -3.59 19.08 -0.96
CA THR A 29 -2.45 19.89 -0.54
C THR A 29 -2.75 20.58 0.78
N ALA A 30 -1.72 20.68 1.63
CA ALA A 30 -1.78 21.40 2.90
C ALA A 30 -1.25 22.85 2.77
N ASN A 31 -0.88 23.28 1.56
CA ASN A 31 -0.47 24.67 1.33
C ASN A 31 -1.62 25.60 1.68
N THR A 32 -1.38 26.53 2.60
CA THR A 32 -2.36 27.51 3.09
C THR A 32 -2.50 28.72 2.18
N SER A 33 -1.51 28.97 1.31
CA SER A 33 -1.49 30.07 0.35
C SER A 33 -1.05 29.57 -1.02
N GLY A 34 -1.65 30.12 -2.07
CA GLY A 34 -1.35 29.75 -3.46
C GLY A 34 0.10 30.07 -3.86
N PRO A 35 0.63 29.42 -4.93
CA PRO A 35 -0.05 28.43 -5.77
C PRO A 35 -0.25 27.08 -5.06
N PHE A 36 -1.44 26.49 -5.26
CA PHE A 36 -1.76 25.15 -4.77
C PHE A 36 -1.19 24.13 -5.76
N VAL A 37 -0.31 23.26 -5.27
CA VAL A 37 0.43 22.31 -6.10
C VAL A 37 -0.03 20.89 -5.83
N PHE A 38 -0.46 20.22 -6.89
CA PHE A 38 -0.91 18.83 -6.88
C PHE A 38 0.01 18.01 -7.78
N ASN A 39 0.54 16.91 -7.25
CA ASN A 39 1.47 16.04 -7.97
C ASN A 39 0.76 14.78 -8.52
N LYS A 40 1.35 14.21 -9.57
CA LYS A 40 0.84 13.04 -10.29
C LYS A 40 -0.59 13.24 -10.76
N THR A 41 -0.87 14.35 -11.44
CA THR A 41 -2.22 14.76 -11.88
C THR A 41 -2.58 14.36 -13.31
N GLY A 42 -1.67 13.72 -14.05
CA GLY A 42 -1.92 13.28 -15.42
C GLY A 42 -2.41 11.85 -15.51
N LEU A 43 -2.89 11.47 -16.70
CA LEU A 43 -3.30 10.10 -17.07
C LEU A 43 -4.57 9.59 -16.35
N TYR A 44 -5.52 10.48 -16.08
CA TYR A 44 -6.81 10.15 -15.47
C TYR A 44 -7.98 10.19 -16.46
N ASN A 45 -7.73 9.91 -17.74
CA ASN A 45 -8.80 9.84 -18.75
C ASN A 45 -9.92 8.89 -18.28
N GLY A 46 -11.17 9.33 -18.39
CA GLY A 46 -12.34 8.60 -17.91
C GLY A 46 -12.62 8.69 -16.42
N LEU A 47 -11.77 9.37 -15.63
CA LEU A 47 -11.96 9.58 -14.20
C LEU A 47 -12.22 11.05 -13.89
N VAL A 48 -12.81 11.29 -12.73
CA VAL A 48 -12.86 12.61 -12.10
C VAL A 48 -11.56 12.85 -11.36
N LEU A 49 -10.88 13.96 -11.62
CA LEU A 49 -9.76 14.42 -10.81
C LEU A 49 -10.25 15.51 -9.83
N MET A 50 -10.31 15.15 -8.56
CA MET A 50 -10.71 16.01 -7.46
C MET A 50 -9.46 16.56 -6.75
N CYS A 51 -9.28 17.87 -6.76
CA CYS A 51 -8.15 18.53 -6.11
C CYS A 51 -8.66 19.33 -4.89
N ILE A 52 -8.03 19.14 -3.73
CA ILE A 52 -8.46 19.72 -2.46
C ILE A 52 -7.31 20.51 -1.83
N ALA A 53 -7.48 21.83 -1.66
CA ALA A 53 -6.65 22.62 -0.76
C ALA A 53 -7.29 22.58 0.63
N VAL A 54 -6.70 21.83 1.57
CA VAL A 54 -7.29 21.57 2.90
C VAL A 54 -7.49 22.88 3.67
N ALA A 55 -6.53 23.80 3.57
CA ALA A 55 -6.70 25.20 3.94
C ALA A 55 -6.34 26.00 2.69
N PRO A 56 -7.25 26.78 2.08
CA PRO A 56 -8.45 27.38 2.65
C PRO A 56 -9.76 26.63 2.32
N GLU A 57 -9.78 25.29 2.38
CA GLU A 57 -10.98 24.46 2.12
C GLU A 57 -11.57 24.64 0.70
N VAL A 58 -10.70 24.71 -0.30
CA VAL A 58 -11.11 24.89 -1.71
C VAL A 58 -11.07 23.55 -2.44
N LEU A 59 -12.13 23.28 -3.20
CA LEU A 59 -12.32 22.10 -4.01
C LEU A 59 -12.34 22.46 -5.50
N TRP A 60 -11.60 21.70 -6.30
CA TRP A 60 -11.70 21.72 -7.76
C TRP A 60 -12.05 20.35 -8.30
N ILE A 61 -12.90 20.30 -9.31
CA ILE A 61 -13.32 19.08 -9.98
C ILE A 61 -12.97 19.21 -11.46
N PHE A 62 -12.00 18.41 -11.89
CA PHE A 62 -11.57 18.34 -13.27
C PHE A 62 -12.04 17.04 -13.91
N PRO A 63 -12.45 17.07 -15.17
CA PRO A 63 -12.38 15.89 -16.00
C PRO A 63 -10.91 15.45 -16.13
N GLY A 64 -10.61 14.19 -15.88
CA GLY A 64 -9.21 13.74 -15.84
C GLY A 64 -8.48 13.82 -17.18
N ASP A 65 -9.21 13.89 -18.31
CA ASP A 65 -8.67 14.11 -19.65
C ASP A 65 -8.29 15.57 -19.94
N ALA A 66 -8.83 16.51 -19.15
CA ALA A 66 -8.48 17.93 -19.23
C ALA A 66 -7.08 18.21 -18.65
N ILE A 67 -6.54 17.31 -17.83
CA ILE A 67 -5.25 17.47 -17.16
C ILE A 67 -4.22 16.48 -17.69
N ARG A 68 -3.29 16.98 -18.51
CA ARG A 68 -2.19 16.18 -19.11
C ARG A 68 -0.83 16.46 -18.49
N VAL A 69 -0.78 17.23 -17.41
CA VAL A 69 0.46 17.57 -16.69
C VAL A 69 0.63 16.70 -15.46
N THR A 70 1.87 16.34 -15.15
CA THR A 70 2.22 15.57 -13.95
C THR A 70 2.21 16.41 -12.67
N CYS A 71 2.25 17.73 -12.79
CA CYS A 71 2.21 18.68 -11.69
C CYS A 71 1.22 19.81 -12.04
N LEU A 72 0.06 19.82 -11.39
CA LEU A 72 -0.96 20.85 -11.56
C LEU A 72 -0.75 21.94 -10.52
N LYS A 73 -0.59 23.18 -10.99
CA LYS A 73 -0.55 24.38 -10.16
C LYS A 73 -1.82 25.20 -10.40
N ILE A 74 -2.48 25.60 -9.33
CA ILE A 74 -3.70 26.41 -9.38
C ILE A 74 -3.51 27.65 -8.50
N CYS A 75 -3.80 28.82 -9.06
CA CYS A 75 -3.93 30.08 -8.32
C CYS A 75 -5.40 30.48 -8.28
N LEU A 76 -5.87 31.06 -7.17
CA LEU A 76 -7.24 31.58 -7.09
C LEU A 76 -7.41 32.72 -8.11
N GLY A 77 -8.57 32.79 -8.76
CA GLY A 77 -8.89 33.71 -9.85
C GLY A 77 -8.25 33.36 -11.20
N SER A 78 -7.45 32.29 -11.28
CA SER A 78 -6.83 31.90 -12.55
C SER A 78 -7.80 31.20 -13.51
N SER A 79 -7.39 31.08 -14.77
CA SER A 79 -8.13 30.34 -15.80
C SER A 79 -8.31 28.85 -15.49
N ARG A 80 -7.53 28.29 -14.56
CA ARG A 80 -7.68 26.91 -14.07
C ARG A 80 -8.54 26.79 -12.83
N ASP A 81 -8.75 27.89 -12.12
CA ASP A 81 -9.56 27.92 -10.91
C ASP A 81 -11.03 28.15 -11.27
N ILE A 82 -11.33 29.25 -11.96
CA ILE A 82 -12.70 29.71 -12.21
C ILE A 82 -13.61 28.61 -12.81
N PRO A 83 -13.25 27.91 -13.91
CA PRO A 83 -14.16 26.94 -14.54
C PRO A 83 -14.28 25.61 -13.78
N TYR A 84 -13.37 25.30 -12.86
CA TYR A 84 -13.31 23.99 -12.19
C TYR A 84 -13.52 24.07 -10.68
N ARG A 85 -13.61 25.27 -10.10
CA ARG A 85 -13.90 25.47 -8.69
C ARG A 85 -15.30 24.93 -8.39
N CYS A 86 -15.38 24.04 -7.42
CA CYS A 86 -16.61 23.38 -7.04
C CYS A 86 -17.18 23.98 -5.76
N ASN A 87 -18.30 24.69 -5.88
CA ASN A 87 -19.05 25.21 -4.74
C ASN A 87 -20.21 24.28 -4.32
N ASP A 88 -20.67 23.41 -5.23
CA ASP A 88 -21.70 22.39 -4.97
C ASP A 88 -21.22 21.04 -5.51
N LEU A 89 -20.71 20.20 -4.61
CA LEU A 89 -20.20 18.88 -4.95
C LEU A 89 -21.31 17.98 -5.50
N LYS A 90 -22.54 18.08 -4.99
CA LYS A 90 -23.64 17.22 -5.43
C LYS A 90 -24.00 17.54 -6.88
N ALA A 91 -24.21 18.82 -7.20
CA ALA A 91 -24.54 19.24 -8.57
C ALA A 91 -23.43 18.86 -9.55
N ALA A 92 -22.16 19.01 -9.18
CA ALA A 92 -21.04 18.61 -10.01
C ALA A 92 -21.00 17.09 -10.27
N LEU A 93 -21.19 16.27 -9.22
CA LEU A 93 -21.24 14.81 -9.35
C LEU A 93 -22.46 14.35 -10.16
N ASP A 94 -23.60 15.02 -10.03
CA ASP A 94 -24.80 14.73 -10.83
C ASP A 94 -24.54 15.02 -12.33
N MET A 95 -23.90 16.14 -12.66
CA MET A 95 -23.51 16.45 -14.05
C MET A 95 -22.53 15.42 -14.63
N ILE A 96 -21.50 15.05 -13.85
CA ILE A 96 -20.53 14.00 -14.21
C ILE A 96 -21.24 12.67 -14.43
N TRP A 97 -22.18 12.32 -13.54
CA TRP A 97 -22.94 11.09 -13.66
C TRP A 97 -23.72 11.03 -14.96
N MET A 98 -24.27 12.14 -15.44
CA MET A 98 -25.02 12.20 -16.70
C MET A 98 -24.13 12.13 -17.95
N ASP A 99 -22.86 12.51 -17.87
CA ASP A 99 -21.89 12.47 -18.98
C ASP A 99 -21.15 11.11 -19.05
N GLU A 100 -21.89 10.06 -19.42
CA GLU A 100 -21.36 8.69 -19.53
C GLU A 100 -20.31 8.53 -20.64
N HIS A 101 -20.34 9.39 -21.66
CA HIS A 101 -19.35 9.36 -22.72
C HIS A 101 -17.97 9.74 -22.19
N ARG A 102 -17.89 10.75 -21.32
CA ARG A 102 -16.63 11.22 -20.76
C ARG A 102 -16.23 10.48 -19.49
N PHE A 103 -17.21 10.03 -18.71
CA PHE A 103 -17.01 9.33 -17.44
C PHE A 103 -17.66 7.93 -17.51
N PRO A 104 -16.95 6.94 -18.11
CA PRO A 104 -17.48 5.60 -18.22
C PRO A 104 -17.81 5.03 -16.84
N ARG A 105 -18.95 4.37 -16.75
CA ARG A 105 -19.39 3.69 -15.54
C ARG A 105 -18.95 2.24 -15.59
N CYS A 106 -18.14 1.84 -14.62
CA CYS A 106 -17.62 0.47 -14.54
C CYS A 106 -18.11 -0.24 -13.26
N PRO A 107 -18.20 -1.57 -13.25
CA PRO A 107 -18.37 -2.36 -12.04
C PRO A 107 -17.33 -2.02 -10.97
N ALA A 108 -17.67 -2.18 -9.69
CA ALA A 108 -16.76 -1.84 -8.59
C ALA A 108 -15.41 -2.58 -8.69
N ILE A 109 -15.43 -3.83 -9.16
CA ILE A 109 -14.23 -4.66 -9.29
C ILE A 109 -13.18 -4.07 -10.24
N GLU A 110 -13.59 -3.33 -11.27
CA GLU A 110 -12.66 -2.69 -12.20
C GLU A 110 -11.89 -1.55 -11.52
N TRP A 111 -12.57 -0.75 -10.69
CA TRP A 111 -11.95 0.32 -9.92
C TRP A 111 -11.05 -0.20 -8.80
N GLU A 112 -11.39 -1.35 -8.23
CA GLU A 112 -10.59 -2.00 -7.20
C GLU A 112 -9.32 -2.66 -7.75
N THR A 113 -9.30 -3.04 -9.03
CA THR A 113 -8.19 -3.82 -9.59
C THR A 113 -6.96 -2.93 -9.77
N PRO A 114 -5.81 -3.27 -9.15
CA PRO A 114 -4.60 -2.49 -9.33
C PRO A 114 -4.11 -2.55 -10.79
N LYS A 115 -3.52 -1.47 -11.28
CA LYS A 115 -3.20 -1.36 -12.72
C LYS A 115 -1.92 -2.06 -13.14
N THR A 116 -0.92 -2.13 -12.27
CA THR A 116 0.39 -2.69 -12.64
C THR A 116 0.54 -4.09 -12.09
N ALA A 117 1.25 -4.96 -12.82
CA ALA A 117 1.55 -6.32 -12.36
C ALA A 117 2.18 -6.36 -10.95
N GLY A 118 3.00 -5.36 -10.61
CA GLY A 118 3.58 -5.22 -9.28
C GLY A 118 2.53 -5.00 -8.18
N TRP A 119 1.58 -4.08 -8.41
CA TRP A 119 0.51 -3.82 -7.44
C TRP A 119 -0.53 -4.94 -7.39
N GLN A 120 -0.86 -5.56 -8.52
CA GLN A 120 -1.73 -6.73 -8.58
C GLN A 120 -1.13 -7.87 -7.74
N ARG A 121 0.17 -8.12 -7.91
CA ARG A 121 0.91 -9.09 -7.14
C ARG A 121 0.93 -8.76 -5.65
N ALA A 122 1.16 -7.51 -5.28
CA ALA A 122 1.11 -7.08 -3.89
C ALA A 122 -0.28 -7.30 -3.27
N ARG A 123 -1.36 -6.93 -3.98
CA ARG A 123 -2.74 -7.18 -3.53
C ARG A 123 -3.02 -8.68 -3.38
N GLN A 124 -2.60 -9.49 -4.34
CA GLN A 124 -2.78 -10.94 -4.28
C GLN A 124 -1.97 -11.57 -3.15
N SER A 125 -0.74 -11.10 -2.91
CA SER A 125 0.06 -11.46 -1.72
C SER A 125 -0.68 -11.21 -0.42
N GLN A 126 -1.31 -10.03 -0.27
CA GLN A 126 -2.08 -9.71 0.91
C GLN A 126 -3.29 -10.63 1.06
N ILE A 127 -4.05 -10.87 -0.02
CA ILE A 127 -5.23 -11.76 0.02
C ILE A 127 -4.82 -13.17 0.47
N LEU A 128 -3.80 -13.75 -0.16
CA LEU A 128 -3.31 -15.09 0.15
C LEU A 128 -2.69 -15.16 1.55
N GLY A 129 -1.86 -14.17 1.91
CA GLY A 129 -1.24 -14.06 3.23
C GLY A 129 -2.26 -13.90 4.36
N HIS A 130 -3.28 -13.06 4.18
CA HIS A 130 -4.34 -12.87 5.16
C HIS A 130 -5.19 -14.13 5.31
N SER A 131 -5.46 -14.85 4.22
CA SER A 131 -6.12 -16.16 4.27
C SER A 131 -5.29 -17.17 5.08
N TRP A 132 -3.98 -17.21 4.83
CA TRP A 132 -3.05 -18.09 5.56
C TRP A 132 -2.98 -17.75 7.05
N PHE A 133 -2.91 -16.46 7.43
CA PHE A 133 -2.97 -16.03 8.82
C PHE A 133 -4.28 -16.43 9.50
N LYS A 134 -5.42 -16.28 8.81
CA LYS A 134 -6.73 -16.74 9.31
C LYS A 134 -6.76 -18.25 9.52
N ALA A 135 -6.17 -19.03 8.61
CA ALA A 135 -6.02 -20.48 8.76
C ALA A 135 -5.13 -20.86 9.96
N CYS A 136 -4.23 -19.97 10.38
CA CYS A 136 -3.44 -20.10 11.61
C CYS A 136 -4.18 -19.65 12.88
N GLY A 137 -5.46 -19.28 12.78
CA GLY A 137 -6.30 -18.84 13.90
C GLY A 137 -6.13 -17.37 14.29
N LEU A 138 -5.50 -16.56 13.45
CA LEU A 138 -5.28 -15.13 13.71
C LEU A 138 -6.40 -14.28 13.12
N ARG A 139 -6.73 -13.17 13.78
CA ARG A 139 -7.61 -12.14 13.23
C ARG A 139 -6.78 -11.10 12.49
N VAL A 140 -7.21 -10.75 11.30
CA VAL A 140 -6.48 -9.82 10.42
C VAL A 140 -7.44 -8.74 9.95
N ALA A 141 -7.10 -7.49 10.20
CA ALA A 141 -7.90 -6.32 9.82
C ALA A 141 -7.01 -5.24 9.19
N ARG A 142 -7.55 -4.44 8.27
CA ARG A 142 -6.86 -3.25 7.77
C ARG A 142 -6.97 -2.11 8.79
N PRO A 143 -5.95 -1.25 8.92
CA PRO A 143 -6.07 -0.04 9.74
C PRO A 143 -7.12 0.91 9.13
N VAL A 144 -7.74 1.71 9.99
CA VAL A 144 -8.73 2.73 9.57
C VAL A 144 -8.08 3.84 8.74
N VAL A 145 -6.80 4.13 9.00
CA VAL A 145 -6.03 5.15 8.29
C VAL A 145 -5.35 4.53 7.07
N GLU A 146 -5.84 4.88 5.88
CA GLU A 146 -5.17 4.55 4.60
C GLU A 146 -3.84 5.33 4.46
N HIS A 147 -2.84 4.72 3.82
CA HIS A 147 -1.47 5.27 3.66
C HIS A 147 -0.66 5.48 4.96
N GLY A 148 -0.98 4.72 6.01
CA GLY A 148 -0.18 4.66 7.24
C GLY A 148 1.16 3.94 7.07
N GLN A 149 1.92 3.87 8.17
CA GLN A 149 3.16 3.08 8.27
C GLN A 149 2.90 1.58 8.52
N VAL A 150 1.62 1.19 8.50
CA VAL A 150 1.10 -0.13 8.88
C VAL A 150 0.10 -0.50 7.80
N ASP A 151 0.24 -1.69 7.23
CA ASP A 151 -0.67 -2.19 6.19
C ASP A 151 -1.78 -3.05 6.80
N VAL A 152 -1.52 -3.68 7.95
CA VAL A 152 -2.45 -4.61 8.58
C VAL A 152 -2.29 -4.68 10.11
N ILE A 153 -3.40 -4.90 10.81
CA ILE A 153 -3.47 -5.14 12.25
C ILE A 153 -3.80 -6.63 12.48
N ILE A 154 -2.93 -7.32 13.22
CA ILE A 154 -3.09 -8.73 13.60
C ILE A 154 -3.54 -8.80 15.06
N ASP A 155 -4.59 -9.58 15.33
CA ASP A 155 -5.25 -9.76 16.62
C ASP A 155 -5.65 -8.46 17.34
N GLY A 156 -5.87 -7.40 16.57
CA GLY A 156 -6.33 -6.10 17.06
C GLY A 156 -5.25 -5.23 17.70
N VAL A 157 -4.04 -5.74 17.91
CA VAL A 157 -2.98 -5.02 18.64
C VAL A 157 -1.62 -4.99 17.95
N ILE A 158 -1.36 -5.92 17.02
CA ILE A 158 -0.06 -6.07 16.38
C ILE A 158 -0.07 -5.32 15.06
N ARG A 159 0.80 -4.33 14.91
CA ARG A 159 0.92 -3.52 13.71
C ARG A 159 1.91 -4.18 12.76
N ALA A 160 1.45 -4.60 11.58
CA ALA A 160 2.30 -5.23 10.59
C ALA A 160 2.44 -4.39 9.32
N GLN A 161 3.68 -4.27 8.84
CA GLN A 161 3.98 -3.72 7.53
C GLN A 161 4.20 -4.84 6.53
N GLU A 162 3.55 -4.78 5.39
CA GLU A 162 3.58 -5.82 4.36
C GLU A 162 4.46 -5.40 3.18
N LYS A 163 5.21 -6.36 2.65
CA LYS A 163 6.02 -6.19 1.44
C LYS A 163 5.93 -7.42 0.57
N SER A 164 5.93 -7.20 -0.75
CA SER A 164 5.92 -8.29 -1.72
C SER A 164 7.11 -8.17 -2.64
N SER A 165 7.75 -9.30 -2.97
CA SER A 165 8.79 -9.37 -3.98
C SER A 165 8.63 -10.61 -4.84
N ALA A 166 8.96 -10.48 -6.12
CA ALA A 166 9.11 -11.59 -7.05
C ALA A 166 10.43 -11.53 -7.80
N VAL A 167 11.25 -10.51 -7.50
CA VAL A 167 12.51 -10.31 -8.18
C VAL A 167 13.53 -11.18 -7.47
N GLN A 168 13.75 -12.36 -8.04
CA GLN A 168 14.85 -13.23 -7.65
C GLN A 168 16.14 -12.61 -8.18
N THR A 169 17.04 -12.27 -7.27
CA THR A 169 18.43 -11.95 -7.58
C THR A 169 19.27 -13.23 -7.54
N GLY A 170 20.52 -13.14 -8.02
CA GLY A 170 21.45 -14.27 -8.04
C GLY A 170 21.43 -15.12 -6.75
N CYS A 171 21.64 -16.41 -6.92
CA CYS A 171 21.66 -17.41 -5.83
C CYS A 171 20.32 -17.59 -5.08
N GLY A 172 19.18 -17.28 -5.73
CA GLY A 172 17.86 -17.52 -5.17
C GLY A 172 17.44 -16.55 -4.08
N SER A 173 18.00 -15.34 -4.06
CA SER A 173 17.71 -14.32 -3.06
C SER A 173 16.61 -13.38 -3.53
N TYR A 174 15.89 -12.76 -2.60
CA TYR A 174 14.81 -11.82 -2.91
C TYR A 174 15.01 -10.53 -2.14
N THR A 175 14.90 -9.39 -2.81
CA THR A 175 15.04 -8.10 -2.13
C THR A 175 13.66 -7.47 -1.94
N VAL A 176 13.34 -7.09 -0.71
CA VAL A 176 12.17 -6.26 -0.41
C VAL A 176 12.63 -4.87 0.01
N LYS A 177 12.04 -3.84 -0.63
CA LYS A 177 12.31 -2.45 -0.27
C LYS A 177 11.59 -2.12 1.03
N PHE A 178 12.34 -1.53 1.94
CA PHE A 178 11.92 -1.24 3.30
C PHE A 178 12.24 0.23 3.62
N SER A 179 11.45 1.12 3.02
CA SER A 179 11.50 2.56 3.27
C SER A 179 10.12 3.20 3.24
N LYS A 180 9.96 4.27 4.01
CA LYS A 180 8.79 5.14 4.06
C LYS A 180 9.04 6.42 3.26
N ALA A 181 7.98 7.17 2.96
CA ALA A 181 8.13 8.52 2.43
C ALA A 181 8.68 9.43 3.54
N GLY A 182 9.81 10.09 3.28
CA GLY A 182 10.48 11.01 4.22
C GLY A 182 10.08 12.47 4.04
N GLY A 183 9.10 12.76 3.18
CA GLY A 183 8.77 14.11 2.72
C GLY A 183 9.68 14.59 1.58
N ARG A 184 9.22 15.61 0.83
CA ARG A 184 9.93 16.22 -0.32
C ARG A 184 10.48 15.23 -1.36
N GLY A 185 9.81 14.09 -1.54
CA GLY A 185 10.24 13.04 -2.48
C GLY A 185 11.38 12.16 -1.97
N LEU A 186 11.89 12.39 -0.76
CA LEU A 186 12.93 11.57 -0.15
C LEU A 186 12.35 10.28 0.43
N ARG A 187 13.19 9.25 0.47
CA ARG A 187 12.89 7.99 1.16
C ARG A 187 13.57 8.02 2.51
N ALA A 188 12.81 7.73 3.55
CA ALA A 188 13.32 7.57 4.90
C ALA A 188 13.26 6.09 5.30
N PRO A 189 14.19 5.61 6.12
CA PRO A 189 14.00 4.32 6.77
C PRO A 189 12.84 4.34 7.76
N TYR A 190 12.29 3.16 8.08
CA TYR A 190 11.40 3.03 9.22
C TYR A 190 12.14 3.27 10.55
N SER A 191 11.45 3.86 11.51
CA SER A 191 11.90 4.17 12.86
C SER A 191 11.42 3.11 13.84
N ALA A 192 12.05 3.03 15.01
CA ALA A 192 11.62 2.14 16.07
C ALA A 192 10.18 2.48 16.51
N GLY A 193 9.30 1.48 16.41
CA GLY A 193 7.88 1.63 16.73
C GLY A 193 6.98 2.12 15.61
N ASP A 194 7.47 2.31 14.39
CA ASP A 194 6.60 2.54 13.22
C ASP A 194 5.63 1.35 13.01
N PHE A 195 6.09 0.13 13.28
CA PHE A 195 5.30 -1.11 13.27
C PHE A 195 5.96 -2.16 14.19
N ASP A 196 5.28 -3.29 14.39
CA ASP A 196 5.69 -4.39 15.28
C ASP A 196 6.22 -5.62 14.50
N LEU A 197 5.63 -5.92 13.34
CA LEU A 197 6.04 -7.00 12.42
C LEU A 197 6.29 -6.50 10.98
N LEU A 198 7.34 -7.02 10.34
CA LEU A 198 7.49 -7.01 8.89
C LEU A 198 6.99 -8.35 8.35
N VAL A 199 5.98 -8.31 7.48
CA VAL A 199 5.53 -9.48 6.73
C VAL A 199 5.99 -9.36 5.29
N ALA A 200 6.84 -10.27 4.83
CA ALA A 200 7.34 -10.28 3.47
C ALA A 200 6.85 -11.50 2.70
N TYR A 201 6.18 -11.25 1.58
CA TYR A 201 5.63 -12.24 0.67
C TYR A 201 6.56 -12.43 -0.52
N LEU A 202 7.04 -13.65 -0.75
CA LEU A 202 7.87 -13.96 -1.92
C LEU A 202 7.11 -14.79 -2.94
N TRP A 203 7.13 -14.32 -4.18
CA TRP A 203 6.59 -15.03 -5.31
C TRP A 203 7.65 -15.94 -5.93
N LEU A 204 7.35 -17.23 -5.90
CA LEU A 204 8.20 -18.33 -6.34
C LEU A 204 7.46 -19.07 -7.46
N GLU A 205 8.09 -19.27 -8.62
CA GLU A 205 7.51 -20.10 -9.70
C GLU A 205 6.06 -19.75 -10.10
N GLY A 206 5.69 -18.47 -10.04
CA GLY A 206 4.36 -18.00 -10.44
C GLY A 206 3.30 -17.99 -9.34
N GLY A 207 3.62 -18.43 -8.12
CA GLY A 207 2.73 -18.40 -6.96
C GLY A 207 3.36 -17.75 -5.72
N LEU A 208 2.56 -17.57 -4.66
CA LEU A 208 3.09 -17.21 -3.35
C LEU A 208 3.78 -18.43 -2.74
N GLY A 209 5.10 -18.41 -2.63
CA GLY A 209 5.88 -19.57 -2.18
C GLY A 209 6.63 -19.39 -0.86
N ALA A 210 6.67 -18.17 -0.33
CA ALA A 210 7.21 -17.93 1.00
C ALA A 210 6.52 -16.75 1.69
N ILE A 211 6.36 -16.89 3.00
CA ILE A 211 6.03 -15.79 3.91
C ILE A 211 7.15 -15.69 4.93
N PHE A 212 7.70 -14.49 5.11
CA PHE A 212 8.58 -14.19 6.24
C PHE A 212 7.83 -13.30 7.22
N VAL A 213 7.79 -13.68 8.50
CA VAL A 213 7.17 -12.89 9.57
C VAL A 213 8.26 -12.49 10.57
N VAL A 214 8.81 -11.29 10.41
CA VAL A 214 10.01 -10.84 11.13
C VAL A 214 9.64 -9.73 12.11
N PRO A 215 9.96 -9.87 13.41
CA PRO A 215 9.80 -8.78 14.37
C PRO A 215 10.57 -7.51 13.97
N ALA A 216 9.97 -6.33 14.18
CA ALA A 216 10.58 -5.06 13.83
C ALA A 216 11.97 -4.86 14.44
N TYR A 217 12.16 -5.27 15.70
CA TYR A 217 13.45 -5.16 16.39
C TYR A 217 14.56 -5.99 15.72
N HIS A 218 14.24 -7.14 15.10
CA HIS A 218 15.21 -7.89 14.31
C HIS A 218 15.60 -7.14 13.04
N VAL A 219 14.64 -6.48 12.38
CA VAL A 219 14.92 -5.63 11.22
C VAL A 219 15.82 -4.46 11.61
N GLU A 220 15.61 -3.86 12.78
CA GLU A 220 16.44 -2.76 13.31
C GLU A 220 17.87 -3.21 13.59
N VAL A 221 18.07 -4.32 14.30
CA VAL A 221 19.40 -4.87 14.61
C VAL A 221 20.18 -5.15 13.32
N GLN A 222 19.53 -5.74 12.31
CA GLN A 222 20.17 -5.99 11.01
C GLN A 222 20.54 -4.70 10.27
N ARG A 223 19.76 -3.63 10.42
CA ARG A 223 20.07 -2.32 9.85
C ARG A 223 21.23 -1.61 10.53
N CYS A 224 21.36 -1.76 11.85
CA CYS A 224 22.54 -1.27 12.58
C CYS A 224 23.82 -1.93 12.06
N MET A 225 23.76 -3.22 11.70
CA MET A 225 24.90 -3.94 11.13
C MET A 225 25.16 -3.66 9.64
N GLN A 226 24.12 -3.27 8.88
CA GLN A 226 24.20 -3.03 7.43
C GLN A 226 23.84 -1.58 7.08
N MET A 227 24.80 -0.66 7.27
CA MET A 227 24.74 0.79 6.95
C MET A 227 23.53 1.21 6.08
N LEU A 228 22.50 1.80 6.73
CA LEU A 228 21.36 2.53 6.15
C LEU A 228 20.67 1.92 4.91
N ARG A 229 20.74 0.60 4.68
CA ARG A 229 20.08 0.00 3.51
C ARG A 229 18.56 0.12 3.64
N GLN A 230 17.94 0.62 2.58
CA GLN A 230 16.48 0.75 2.43
C GLN A 230 15.83 -0.54 1.93
N SER A 231 16.46 -1.68 2.18
CA SER A 231 16.00 -2.98 1.71
C SER A 231 16.59 -4.11 2.55
N ILE A 232 15.84 -5.20 2.68
CA ILE A 232 16.33 -6.46 3.26
C ILE A 232 16.32 -7.53 2.17
N THR A 233 17.41 -8.31 2.13
CA THR A 233 17.51 -9.51 1.29
C THR A 233 16.99 -10.71 2.07
N LEU A 234 16.14 -11.52 1.45
CA LEU A 234 15.49 -12.68 2.03
C LEU A 234 15.96 -13.93 1.28
N TYR A 235 16.29 -14.97 2.04
CA TYR A 235 16.78 -16.24 1.53
C TYR A 235 15.82 -17.36 1.95
N PRO A 236 14.85 -17.77 1.11
CA PRO A 236 14.08 -18.98 1.36
C PRO A 236 15.01 -20.21 1.53
N PRO A 237 14.54 -21.32 2.12
CA PRO A 237 15.38 -22.50 2.42
C PRO A 237 16.14 -23.06 1.20
N ARG A 238 15.57 -22.94 0.01
CA ARG A 238 16.18 -23.38 -1.26
C ARG A 238 17.31 -22.48 -1.79
N SER A 239 17.50 -21.29 -1.22
CA SER A 239 18.56 -20.36 -1.65
C SER A 239 19.94 -20.87 -1.23
N THR A 240 20.97 -20.64 -2.04
CA THR A 240 22.35 -21.05 -1.77
C THR A 240 23.29 -19.85 -1.82
N PRO A 241 23.24 -18.94 -0.82
CA PRO A 241 24.09 -17.77 -0.79
C PRO A 241 25.59 -18.18 -0.81
N PRO A 242 26.40 -17.63 -1.73
CA PRO A 242 27.78 -18.06 -1.91
C PRO A 242 28.73 -17.42 -0.88
N ARG A 243 28.31 -16.33 -0.22
CA ARG A 243 29.10 -15.59 0.76
C ARG A 243 28.65 -15.92 2.18
N SER A 244 29.59 -16.01 3.11
CA SER A 244 29.35 -16.28 4.53
C SER A 244 28.31 -15.34 5.16
N ALA A 245 28.37 -14.03 4.86
CA ALA A 245 27.37 -13.06 5.30
C ALA A 245 25.94 -13.42 4.83
N GLY A 246 25.77 -13.89 3.59
CA GLY A 246 24.48 -14.34 3.09
C GLY A 246 24.02 -15.65 3.74
N GLN A 247 24.96 -16.56 4.05
CA GLN A 247 24.66 -17.81 4.77
C GLN A 247 24.22 -17.54 6.21
N GLN A 248 24.91 -16.64 6.93
CA GLN A 248 24.51 -16.18 8.26
C GLN A 248 23.13 -15.50 8.21
N GLN A 249 22.89 -14.69 7.19
CA GLN A 249 21.59 -14.04 6.99
C GLN A 249 20.47 -15.05 6.75
N LYS A 250 20.70 -16.06 5.90
CA LYS A 250 19.76 -17.17 5.69
C LYS A 250 19.49 -17.95 6.98
N ALA A 251 20.53 -18.21 7.78
CA ALA A 251 20.43 -19.03 8.98
C ALA A 251 19.46 -18.43 10.01
N TRP A 252 19.58 -17.13 10.34
CA TRP A 252 18.65 -16.51 11.28
C TRP A 252 17.25 -16.33 10.69
N GLN A 253 17.14 -16.13 9.36
CA GLN A 253 15.85 -15.97 8.68
C GLN A 253 15.01 -17.26 8.68
N ALA A 254 15.63 -18.42 8.88
CA ALA A 254 14.94 -19.71 8.88
C ALA A 254 13.85 -19.81 9.96
N GLU A 255 14.04 -19.15 11.10
CA GLU A 255 13.05 -19.08 12.19
C GLU A 255 11.76 -18.36 11.76
N TYR A 256 11.89 -17.37 10.88
CA TYR A 256 10.80 -16.49 10.46
C TYR A 256 10.15 -16.91 9.14
N PHE A 257 10.64 -17.97 8.50
CA PHE A 257 10.16 -18.47 7.21
C PHE A 257 8.97 -19.42 7.37
N PHE A 258 7.94 -19.23 6.54
CA PHE A 258 6.78 -20.11 6.43
C PHE A 258 6.50 -20.43 4.96
N ASP A 259 6.18 -21.69 4.68
CA ASP A 259 5.67 -22.12 3.38
C ASP A 259 4.14 -22.04 3.39
N PRO A 260 3.52 -21.12 2.62
CA PRO A 260 2.08 -20.95 2.59
C PRO A 260 1.35 -22.04 1.81
N ASN A 261 2.05 -22.89 1.06
CA ASN A 261 1.45 -23.97 0.27
C ASN A 261 1.26 -25.25 1.10
N LEU A 262 1.84 -25.30 2.30
CA LEU A 262 1.61 -26.36 3.25
C LEU A 262 0.52 -25.93 4.24
N PRO A 263 -0.43 -26.82 4.60
CA PRO A 263 -1.33 -26.56 5.70
C PRO A 263 -0.51 -26.20 6.94
N PRO A 264 -0.89 -25.19 7.73
CA PRO A 264 -0.11 -24.81 8.89
C PRO A 264 -0.15 -25.95 9.91
N ALA A 265 0.92 -26.73 9.98
CA ALA A 265 1.14 -27.73 11.02
C ALA A 265 1.07 -27.07 12.41
N SER A 266 0.79 -27.84 13.46
CA SER A 266 0.76 -27.32 14.84
C SER A 266 2.04 -26.55 15.17
N GLU A 267 3.21 -27.12 14.84
CA GLU A 267 4.51 -26.49 15.05
C GLU A 267 4.65 -25.13 14.35
N ALA A 268 4.21 -25.03 13.09
CA ALA A 268 4.25 -23.77 12.34
C ALA A 268 3.33 -22.71 12.97
N ARG A 269 2.14 -23.12 13.43
CA ARG A 269 1.24 -22.22 14.17
C ARG A 269 1.87 -21.77 15.47
N ASP A 270 2.37 -22.69 16.28
CA ASP A 270 2.96 -22.39 17.58
C ASP A 270 4.14 -21.43 17.45
N ARG A 271 5.00 -21.65 16.45
CA ARG A 271 6.10 -20.75 16.13
C ARG A 271 5.62 -19.36 15.69
N LEU A 272 4.61 -19.29 14.82
CA LEU A 272 4.02 -18.01 14.41
C LEU A 272 3.43 -17.25 15.60
N HIS A 273 2.66 -17.93 16.45
CA HIS A 273 2.09 -17.35 17.66
C HIS A 273 3.18 -16.89 18.63
N SER A 274 4.27 -17.63 18.76
CA SER A 274 5.44 -17.21 19.55
C SER A 274 6.07 -15.91 19.02
N ILE A 275 6.31 -15.83 17.70
CA ILE A 275 6.83 -14.63 17.04
C ILE A 275 5.90 -13.43 17.30
N ILE A 276 4.60 -13.62 17.14
CA ILE A 276 3.59 -12.57 17.36
C ILE A 276 3.60 -12.09 18.82
N ARG A 277 3.66 -13.01 19.79
CA ARG A 277 3.74 -12.65 21.23
C ARG A 277 5.01 -11.88 21.57
N LEU A 278 6.15 -12.24 20.96
CA LEU A 278 7.42 -11.55 21.14
C LEU A 278 7.44 -10.17 20.49
N ALA A 279 6.77 -10.02 19.35
CA ALA A 279 6.65 -8.76 18.62
C ALA A 279 5.59 -7.83 19.21
N ALA A 280 4.61 -8.37 19.95
CA ALA A 280 3.60 -7.58 20.62
C ALA A 280 4.29 -6.47 21.41
N PRO A 281 3.79 -5.22 21.33
CA PRO A 281 4.34 -4.16 22.13
C PRO A 281 4.22 -4.62 23.59
N ARG A 282 5.34 -5.04 24.19
CA ARG A 282 5.45 -5.19 25.64
C ARG A 282 4.97 -3.84 26.12
N LEU A 283 3.74 -3.78 26.65
CA LEU A 283 3.06 -2.56 27.09
C LEU A 283 4.16 -1.64 27.56
N ARG A 284 4.49 -0.62 26.73
CA ARG A 284 5.65 0.22 26.96
C ARG A 284 5.34 0.84 28.31
N ARG A 285 5.91 0.25 29.38
CA ARG A 285 5.77 0.75 30.75
C ARG A 285 6.42 2.12 30.65
N LYS A 286 5.57 3.13 30.48
CA LYS A 286 5.95 4.53 30.67
C LYS A 286 6.35 4.68 32.12
#